data_AF-A0A3A9HYQ6-F1
#
_entry.id   AF-A0A3A9HYQ6-F1
#
_cell.length_a   1.000
_cell.length_b   1.000
_cell.length_c   1.000
_cell.angle_alpha   90.00
_cell.angle_beta   90.00
_cell.angle_gamma   90.00
#
_symmetry.space_group_name_H-M   'P 1'
#
loop_
_entity.id
_entity.type
_entity.pdbx_description
1 polymer ?
#
loop_
_entity_poly.entity_id
_entity_poly.type
_entity_poly.pdbx_seq_one_letter_code
_entity_poly.pdbx_strand_id
1 'polypeptide(L)'
;MYNLKIRDLAVTVRQRANDIDKLNYTDAEIVKSLDSAVKYLSGVLIKRRDPEMIVTEDVVDYQSVPEGFHSFVGQYPVWREGHVLRTTTGSAPVRISFWGLRGGVVSLNDTFPFPEDYSDAAVETALALMLNSDEYDVTLEKEFMDRIVALLPGVES
;
A
#
# COMPACT_ATOMS: atom_id res chain seq x y z
N MET A 1 6.02 -1.02 15.47
CA MET A 1 5.97 0.30 14.81
C MET A 1 7.07 0.31 13.77
N TYR A 2 6.76 0.54 12.51
CA TYR A 2 7.76 0.56 11.43
C TYR A 2 8.67 1.78 11.58
N ASN A 3 9.98 1.62 11.35
CA ASN A 3 10.96 2.70 11.55
C ASN A 3 11.53 3.26 10.25
N LEU A 4 11.33 2.55 9.13
CA LEU A 4 11.88 2.92 7.83
C LEU A 4 11.20 4.19 7.28
N LYS A 5 11.97 5.18 6.83
CA LYS A 5 11.45 6.45 6.32
C LYS A 5 11.36 6.45 4.81
N ILE A 6 10.40 7.19 4.26
CA ILE A 6 10.25 7.38 2.82
C ILE A 6 11.49 8.01 2.20
N ARG A 7 12.21 8.84 2.95
CA ARG A 7 13.53 9.35 2.56
C ARG A 7 14.52 8.24 2.21
N ASP A 8 14.56 7.17 2.99
CA ASP A 8 15.54 6.09 2.80
C ASP A 8 15.22 5.33 1.49
N LEU A 9 13.93 5.04 1.26
CA LEU A 9 13.47 4.45 -0.01
C LEU A 9 13.75 5.39 -1.20
N ALA A 10 13.52 6.69 -1.03
CA ALA A 10 13.75 7.68 -2.09
C ALA A 10 15.23 7.76 -2.49
N VAL A 11 16.16 7.63 -1.53
CA VAL A 11 17.60 7.53 -1.84
C VAL A 11 17.89 6.29 -2.68
N THR A 12 17.32 5.13 -2.33
CA THR A 12 17.50 3.89 -3.09
C THR A 12 16.91 3.99 -4.50
N VAL A 13 15.73 4.60 -4.65
CA VAL A 13 15.12 4.88 -5.97
C VAL A 13 16.06 5.75 -6.81
N ARG A 14 16.57 6.86 -6.26
CA ARG A 14 17.52 7.74 -6.98
C ARG A 14 18.77 7.01 -7.42
N GLN A 15 19.35 6.18 -6.55
CA GLN A 15 20.53 5.40 -6.87
C GLN A 15 20.27 4.41 -8.01
N ARG A 16 19.17 3.66 -7.96
CA ARG A 16 18.81 2.70 -9.02
C ARG A 16 18.43 3.38 -10.34
N ALA A 17 17.88 4.59 -10.29
CA ALA A 17 17.58 5.41 -11.47
C ALA A 17 18.79 6.19 -12.02
N ASN A 18 19.98 6.08 -11.41
CA ASN A 18 21.15 6.92 -11.70
C ASN A 18 20.88 8.44 -11.61
N ASP A 19 19.97 8.86 -10.72
CA ASP A 19 19.58 10.26 -10.48
C ASP A 19 20.00 10.75 -9.08
N ILE A 20 21.25 10.49 -8.71
CA ILE A 20 21.81 10.81 -7.39
C ILE A 20 21.87 12.34 -7.17
N ASP A 21 22.21 13.08 -8.21
CA ASP A 21 22.36 14.54 -8.18
C ASP A 21 21.03 15.30 -8.36
N LYS A 22 19.89 14.58 -8.40
CA LYS A 22 18.54 15.14 -8.56
C LYS A 22 18.38 15.99 -9.81
N LEU A 23 18.96 15.54 -10.92
CA LEU A 23 18.94 16.26 -12.19
C LEU A 23 17.68 15.95 -12.99
N ASN A 24 17.15 14.73 -12.87
CA ASN A 24 16.04 14.24 -13.67
C ASN A 24 14.71 14.25 -12.91
N TYR A 25 14.71 13.87 -11.64
CA TYR A 25 13.48 13.74 -10.84
C TYR A 25 13.52 14.59 -9.58
N THR A 26 12.45 15.34 -9.34
CA THR A 26 12.25 16.08 -8.10
C THR A 26 11.90 15.15 -6.93
N ASP A 27 12.12 15.62 -5.70
CA ASP A 27 11.73 14.84 -4.52
C ASP A 27 10.21 14.59 -4.48
N ALA A 28 9.40 15.53 -4.99
CA ALA A 28 7.95 15.39 -5.05
C ALA A 28 7.51 14.28 -6.03
N GLU A 29 8.17 14.16 -7.18
CA GLU A 29 7.90 13.09 -8.14
C GLU A 29 8.23 11.72 -7.58
N ILE A 30 9.39 11.57 -6.92
CA ILE A 30 9.77 10.31 -6.28
C ILE A 30 8.80 9.93 -5.16
N VAL A 31 8.40 10.89 -4.32
CA VAL A 31 7.39 10.64 -3.27
C VAL A 31 6.07 10.20 -3.88
N LYS A 32 5.62 10.83 -4.97
CA LYS A 32 4.39 10.43 -5.67
C LYS A 32 4.48 9.02 -6.25
N SER A 33 5.64 8.63 -6.79
CA SER A 33 5.87 7.27 -7.29
C SER A 33 5.89 6.24 -6.16
N LEU A 34 6.49 6.58 -5.00
CA LEU A 34 6.47 5.74 -3.80
C LEU A 34 5.05 5.61 -3.20
N ASP A 35 4.25 6.67 -3.21
CA ASP A 35 2.83 6.61 -2.82
C ASP A 35 2.02 5.69 -3.74
N SER A 36 2.26 5.80 -5.05
CA SER A 36 1.64 4.91 -6.03
C SER A 36 2.06 3.45 -5.83
N ALA A 37 3.33 3.21 -5.51
CA ALA A 37 3.84 1.89 -5.17
C ALA A 37 3.19 1.32 -3.89
N VAL A 38 3.05 2.13 -2.82
CA VAL A 38 2.37 1.71 -1.58
C VAL A 38 0.92 1.29 -1.83
N LYS A 39 0.18 2.08 -2.63
CA LYS A 39 -1.20 1.77 -3.00
C LYS A 39 -1.30 0.51 -3.85
N TYR A 40 -0.40 0.38 -4.82
CA TYR A 40 -0.33 -0.79 -5.69
C TYR A 40 -0.02 -2.06 -4.88
N LEU A 41 1.02 -2.03 -4.04
CA LEU A 41 1.38 -3.14 -3.16
C LEU A 41 0.24 -3.53 -2.23
N SER A 42 -0.43 -2.54 -1.63
CA SER A 42 -1.63 -2.79 -0.81
C SER A 42 -2.69 -3.60 -1.58
N GLY A 43 -2.96 -3.22 -2.83
CA GLY A 43 -3.90 -3.94 -3.70
C GLY A 43 -3.45 -5.37 -4.02
N VAL A 44 -2.17 -5.57 -4.34
CA VAL A 44 -1.59 -6.89 -4.61
C VAL A 44 -1.70 -7.80 -3.38
N LEU A 45 -1.34 -7.30 -2.21
CA LEU A 45 -1.37 -8.05 -0.95
C LEU A 45 -2.80 -8.41 -0.54
N ILE A 46 -3.76 -7.49 -0.68
CA ILE A 46 -5.19 -7.78 -0.47
C ILE A 46 -5.69 -8.86 -1.42
N LYS A 47 -5.33 -8.79 -2.71
CA LYS A 47 -5.70 -9.81 -3.72
C LYS A 47 -5.13 -11.19 -3.37
N ARG A 48 -3.93 -11.22 -2.80
CA ARG A 48 -3.26 -12.43 -2.31
C ARG A 48 -3.77 -12.94 -0.96
N ARG A 49 -4.66 -12.19 -0.30
CA ARG A 49 -5.13 -12.46 1.06
C ARG A 49 -3.97 -12.50 2.08
N ASP A 50 -2.94 -11.68 1.87
CA ASP A 50 -1.81 -11.58 2.81
C ASP A 50 -2.29 -11.01 4.16
N PRO A 51 -2.17 -11.75 5.28
CA PRO A 51 -2.61 -11.31 6.60
C PRO A 51 -2.09 -9.96 7.07
N GLU A 52 -0.96 -9.49 6.53
CA GLU A 52 -0.41 -8.15 6.82
C GLU A 52 -1.41 -7.03 6.53
N MET A 53 -2.34 -7.27 5.59
CA MET A 53 -3.37 -6.31 5.19
C MET A 53 -4.66 -6.37 6.04
N ILE A 54 -4.70 -7.23 7.07
CA ILE A 54 -5.86 -7.33 7.97
C ILE A 54 -5.74 -6.25 9.05
N VAL A 55 -6.76 -5.41 9.13
CA VAL A 55 -6.94 -4.42 10.19
C VAL A 55 -8.10 -4.86 11.06
N THR A 56 -7.96 -4.72 12.38
CA THR A 56 -9.04 -4.97 13.33
C THR A 56 -9.39 -3.70 14.08
N GLU A 57 -10.68 -3.40 14.17
CA GLU A 57 -11.20 -2.21 14.85
C GLU A 57 -12.51 -2.55 15.55
N ASP A 58 -12.77 -1.90 16.68
CA ASP A 58 -14.06 -1.97 17.35
C ASP A 58 -14.98 -0.90 16.77
N VAL A 59 -16.14 -1.32 16.26
CA VAL A 59 -17.11 -0.42 15.62
C VAL A 59 -18.48 -0.46 16.28
N VAL A 60 -19.21 0.65 16.24
CA VAL A 60 -20.61 0.75 16.70
C VAL A 60 -21.56 1.00 15.54
N ASP A 61 -22.87 0.81 15.75
CA ASP A 61 -23.87 1.10 14.71
C ASP A 61 -23.79 2.57 14.24
N TYR A 62 -23.94 2.78 12.93
CA TYR A 62 -23.78 4.07 12.24
C TYR A 62 -22.38 4.70 12.27
N GLN A 63 -21.34 3.99 12.70
CA GLN A 63 -19.97 4.47 12.58
C GLN A 63 -19.58 4.63 11.11
N SER A 64 -18.79 5.66 10.78
CA SER A 64 -18.23 5.81 9.44
C SER A 64 -17.37 4.61 9.06
N VAL A 65 -17.40 4.23 7.78
CA VAL A 65 -16.50 3.21 7.24
C VAL A 65 -15.05 3.61 7.54
N PRO A 66 -14.23 2.73 8.17
CA PRO A 66 -12.85 3.04 8.50
C PRO A 66 -12.04 3.49 7.28
N GLU A 67 -11.06 4.35 7.51
CA GLU A 67 -10.13 4.76 6.46
C GLU A 67 -9.40 3.55 5.87
N GLY A 68 -9.23 3.54 4.55
CA GLY A 68 -8.58 2.44 3.84
C GLY A 68 -9.43 1.15 3.75
N PHE A 69 -10.66 1.12 4.27
CA PHE A 69 -11.52 -0.05 4.18
C PHE A 69 -11.71 -0.51 2.73
N HIS A 70 -11.32 -1.75 2.44
CA HIS A 70 -11.54 -2.39 1.15
C HIS A 70 -12.72 -3.38 1.23
N SER A 71 -12.61 -4.40 2.07
CA SER A 71 -13.67 -5.40 2.26
C SER A 71 -13.51 -6.16 3.57
N PHE A 72 -14.58 -6.79 4.07
CA PHE A 72 -14.52 -7.57 5.31
C PHE A 72 -13.71 -8.86 5.15
N VAL A 73 -13.06 -9.28 6.26
CA VAL A 73 -12.37 -10.57 6.39
C VAL A 73 -13.33 -11.56 7.05
N GLY A 74 -14.43 -11.83 6.35
CA GLY A 74 -15.59 -12.54 6.91
C GLY A 74 -16.32 -11.69 7.96
N GLN A 75 -17.65 -11.75 8.02
CA GLN A 75 -18.40 -11.36 9.23
C GLN A 75 -19.91 -11.54 9.12
N TYR A 76 -20.48 -11.74 10.30
CA TYR A 76 -21.84 -11.47 10.75
C TYR A 76 -21.69 -10.98 12.21
N PRO A 77 -22.44 -9.99 12.72
CA PRO A 77 -23.62 -9.32 12.18
C PRO A 77 -23.36 -7.84 11.76
N VAL A 78 -22.22 -7.54 11.14
CA VAL A 78 -21.91 -6.18 10.66
C VAL A 78 -22.01 -6.13 9.13
N TRP A 79 -22.56 -5.06 8.58
CA TRP A 79 -22.59 -4.82 7.12
C TRP A 79 -22.36 -3.35 6.79
N ARG A 80 -21.99 -3.09 5.54
CA ARG A 80 -21.77 -1.73 5.03
C ARG A 80 -23.05 -1.21 4.38
N GLU A 81 -23.44 0.01 4.74
CA GLU A 81 -24.54 0.75 4.12
C GLU A 81 -24.01 2.10 3.65
N GLY A 82 -23.64 2.20 2.38
CA GLY A 82 -23.02 3.40 1.82
C GLY A 82 -21.66 3.72 2.47
N HIS A 83 -21.62 4.80 3.26
CA HIS A 83 -20.42 5.30 3.94
C HIS A 83 -20.39 5.00 5.44
N VAL A 84 -21.36 4.23 5.95
CA VAL A 84 -21.42 3.81 7.35
C VAL A 84 -21.43 2.29 7.48
N LEU A 85 -21.06 1.84 8.67
CA LEU A 85 -21.19 0.47 9.14
C LEU A 85 -22.45 0.35 9.98
N ARG A 86 -23.17 -0.75 9.77
CA ARG A 86 -24.39 -1.11 10.51
C ARG A 86 -24.14 -2.35 11.34
N THR A 87 -24.66 -2.38 12.55
CA THR A 87 -24.57 -3.53 13.46
C THR A 87 -25.95 -3.81 14.09
N THR A 88 -26.20 -5.06 14.49
CA THR A 88 -27.42 -5.40 15.27
C THR A 88 -27.27 -5.12 16.76
N THR A 89 -26.10 -4.68 17.22
CA THR A 89 -25.76 -4.51 18.63
C THR A 89 -26.05 -3.09 19.14
N GLY A 90 -26.52 -2.19 18.26
CA GLY A 90 -26.76 -0.79 18.59
C GLY A 90 -25.46 -0.10 18.99
N SER A 91 -25.39 0.40 20.22
CA SER A 91 -24.20 1.10 20.74
C SER A 91 -23.12 0.19 21.32
N ALA A 92 -23.35 -1.13 21.42
CA ALA A 92 -22.32 -2.04 21.92
C ALA A 92 -21.26 -2.28 20.83
N PRO A 93 -19.96 -2.02 21.11
CA PRO A 93 -18.89 -2.20 20.14
C PRO A 93 -18.77 -3.65 19.67
N VAL A 94 -18.58 -3.83 18.36
CA VAL A 94 -18.31 -5.11 17.72
C VAL A 94 -16.95 -5.03 17.07
N ARG A 95 -16.07 -5.97 17.42
CA ARG A 95 -14.77 -6.10 16.77
C ARG A 95 -14.93 -6.65 15.38
N ILE A 96 -14.51 -5.89 14.37
CA ILE A 96 -14.48 -6.33 12.98
C ILE A 96 -13.05 -6.57 12.51
N SER A 97 -12.92 -7.34 11.44
CA SER A 97 -11.68 -7.51 10.70
C SER A 97 -11.93 -7.18 9.23
N PHE A 98 -11.07 -6.37 8.63
CA PHE A 98 -11.21 -5.96 7.24
C PHE A 98 -9.85 -5.86 6.54
N TRP A 99 -9.87 -6.06 5.22
CA TRP A 99 -8.75 -5.76 4.34
C TRP A 99 -8.65 -4.24 4.24
N GLY A 100 -7.53 -3.67 4.71
CA GLY A 100 -7.32 -2.22 4.77
C GLY A 100 -6.16 -1.79 3.89
N LEU A 101 -6.40 -0.92 2.90
CA LEU A 101 -5.33 -0.25 2.17
C LEU A 101 -4.45 0.54 3.15
N ARG A 102 -3.13 0.48 2.96
CA ARG A 102 -2.23 1.31 3.77
C ARG A 102 -2.41 2.79 3.41
N GLY A 103 -2.21 3.65 4.40
CA GLY A 103 -2.23 5.10 4.22
C GLY A 103 -1.21 5.53 3.18
N GLY A 104 -1.57 6.52 2.38
CA GLY A 104 -0.66 7.10 1.39
C GLY A 104 0.51 7.83 2.04
N VAL A 105 1.54 8.11 1.24
CA VAL A 105 2.70 8.90 1.66
C VAL A 105 2.72 10.22 0.91
N VAL A 106 3.01 11.31 1.61
CA VAL A 106 2.93 12.68 1.10
C VAL A 106 4.27 13.40 1.25
N SER A 107 5.14 12.94 2.14
CA SER A 107 6.42 13.55 2.43
C SER A 107 7.54 12.52 2.60
N LEU A 108 8.78 12.94 2.33
CA LEU A 108 9.99 12.16 2.65
C LEU A 108 10.13 11.84 4.15
N ASN A 109 9.48 12.61 5.02
CA ASN A 109 9.53 12.41 6.47
C ASN A 109 8.51 11.37 6.96
N ASP A 110 7.61 10.93 6.10
CA ASP A 110 6.62 9.92 6.42
C ASP A 110 7.31 8.58 6.66
N THR A 111 6.63 7.74 7.45
CA THR A 111 7.07 6.38 7.71
C THR A 111 6.51 5.47 6.64
N PHE A 112 7.34 4.56 6.15
CA PHE A 112 6.91 3.52 5.22
C PHE A 112 5.86 2.61 5.90
N PRO A 113 4.66 2.41 5.31
CA PRO A 113 3.54 1.79 6.02
C PRO A 113 3.52 0.26 5.96
N PHE A 114 4.68 -0.37 5.73
CA PHE A 114 4.88 -1.81 5.70
C PHE A 114 6.12 -2.21 6.51
N PRO A 115 6.26 -3.50 6.86
CA PRO A 115 7.52 -4.05 7.34
C PRO A 115 8.66 -3.77 6.35
N GLU A 116 9.87 -3.68 6.88
CA GLU A 116 11.08 -3.38 6.09
C GLU A 116 11.31 -4.40 4.96
N ASP A 117 10.90 -5.66 5.14
CA ASP A 117 11.00 -6.71 4.12
C ASP A 117 10.24 -6.41 2.81
N TYR A 118 9.31 -5.45 2.81
CA TYR A 118 8.59 -5.00 1.61
C TYR A 118 9.28 -3.81 0.91
N SER A 119 10.38 -3.28 1.44
CA SER A 119 11.02 -2.06 0.93
C SER A 119 11.54 -2.23 -0.49
N ASP A 120 12.14 -3.38 -0.81
CA ASP A 120 12.67 -3.65 -2.15
C ASP A 120 11.55 -3.73 -3.18
N ALA A 121 10.44 -4.40 -2.86
CA ALA A 121 9.27 -4.43 -3.72
C ALA A 121 8.69 -3.03 -3.95
N ALA A 122 8.67 -2.18 -2.91
CA ALA A 122 8.19 -0.80 -3.02
C ALA A 122 9.11 0.06 -3.90
N VAL A 123 10.42 -0.05 -3.72
CA VAL A 123 11.43 0.66 -4.53
C VAL A 123 11.33 0.25 -6.01
N GLU A 124 11.29 -1.05 -6.30
CA GLU A 124 11.17 -1.56 -7.67
C GLU A 124 9.85 -1.15 -8.33
N THR A 125 8.75 -1.21 -7.57
CA THR A 125 7.45 -0.75 -8.06
C THR A 125 7.49 0.74 -8.38
N ALA A 126 8.05 1.56 -7.48
CA ALA A 126 8.14 3.00 -7.67
C ALA A 126 9.05 3.38 -8.85
N LEU A 127 10.19 2.69 -9.01
CA LEU A 127 11.11 2.88 -10.13
C LEU A 127 10.43 2.65 -11.46
N ALA A 128 9.76 1.52 -11.61
CA ALA A 128 9.08 1.21 -12.86
C ALA A 128 7.89 2.13 -13.14
N LEU A 129 7.12 2.52 -12.11
CA LEU A 129 6.07 3.52 -12.30
C LEU A 129 6.64 4.88 -12.75
N MET A 130 7.79 5.26 -12.21
CA MET A 130 8.50 6.49 -12.56
C MET A 130 9.04 6.43 -14.00
N LEU A 131 9.75 5.36 -14.36
CA LEU A 131 10.34 5.18 -15.68
C LEU A 131 9.28 4.99 -16.77
N ASN A 132 8.22 4.22 -16.50
CA ASN A 132 7.10 4.04 -17.44
C ASN A 132 6.22 5.29 -17.56
N SER A 133 6.29 6.23 -16.61
CA SER A 133 5.60 7.51 -16.79
C SER A 133 6.30 8.40 -17.82
N ASP A 134 7.60 8.15 -18.07
CA ASP A 134 8.39 8.82 -19.09
C ASP A 134 8.34 8.08 -20.45
N GLU A 135 8.27 6.75 -20.43
CA GLU A 135 8.16 5.89 -21.61
C GLU A 135 6.71 5.42 -21.81
N TYR A 136 5.96 6.02 -22.74
CA TYR A 136 4.62 5.60 -23.16
C TYR A 136 4.62 4.20 -23.84
N ASP A 137 5.06 3.15 -23.15
CA ASP A 137 5.10 1.77 -23.65
C ASP A 137 4.42 0.81 -22.67
N VAL A 138 3.23 0.32 -23.06
CA VAL A 138 2.38 -0.60 -22.29
C VAL A 138 2.78 -2.08 -22.47
N THR A 139 3.86 -2.38 -23.19
CA THR A 139 4.22 -3.76 -23.55
C THR A 139 5.02 -4.50 -22.46
N LEU A 140 5.50 -3.79 -21.43
CA LEU A 140 6.34 -4.32 -20.33
C LEU A 140 5.58 -4.78 -19.08
N GLU A 141 4.26 -4.65 -19.08
CA GLU A 141 3.46 -4.72 -17.84
C GLU A 141 3.50 -6.10 -17.18
N LYS A 142 3.45 -7.21 -17.94
CA LYS A 142 3.38 -8.57 -17.34
C LYS A 142 4.69 -9.02 -16.69
N GLU A 143 5.83 -8.89 -17.37
CA GLU A 143 7.14 -9.27 -16.83
C GLU A 143 7.54 -8.40 -15.63
N PHE A 144 7.04 -7.17 -15.59
CA PHE A 144 7.19 -6.29 -14.45
C PHE A 144 6.38 -6.79 -13.24
N MET A 145 5.12 -7.16 -13.45
CA MET A 145 4.25 -7.69 -12.40
C MET A 145 4.82 -8.96 -11.77
N ASP A 146 5.35 -9.87 -12.59
CA ASP A 146 5.97 -11.12 -12.11
C ASP A 146 7.22 -10.87 -11.27
N ARG A 147 8.04 -9.86 -11.63
CA ARG A 147 9.20 -9.43 -10.84
C ARG A 147 8.81 -8.85 -9.48
N ILE A 148 7.82 -7.95 -9.43
CA ILE A 148 7.34 -7.40 -8.15
C ILE A 148 6.82 -8.53 -7.26
N VAL A 149 6.06 -9.44 -7.84
CA VAL A 149 5.50 -10.59 -7.14
C VAL A 149 6.59 -11.44 -6.49
N ALA A 150 7.72 -11.67 -7.18
CA ALA A 150 8.84 -12.45 -6.66
C ALA A 150 9.59 -11.79 -5.50
N LEU A 151 9.48 -10.46 -5.34
CA LEU A 151 10.11 -9.71 -4.27
C LEU A 151 9.24 -9.63 -3.00
N LEU A 152 7.99 -10.09 -3.06
CA LEU A 152 7.11 -10.05 -1.90
C LEU A 152 7.47 -11.19 -0.92
N PRO A 153 7.51 -10.92 0.40
CA PRO A 153 7.71 -11.95 1.40
C PRO A 153 6.67 -13.08 1.29
N GLY A 154 7.09 -14.32 1.57
CA GLY A 154 6.18 -15.48 1.66
C GLY A 154 5.76 -16.10 0.32
N VAL A 155 6.41 -15.75 -0.79
CA VAL A 155 6.22 -16.41 -2.09
C VAL A 155 7.20 -17.58 -2.20
N GLU A 156 6.76 -18.79 -1.87
CA GLU A 156 7.48 -20.01 -2.25
C GLU A 156 7.23 -20.30 -3.74
N SER A 157 8.31 -20.58 -4.47
CA SER A 157 8.32 -20.91 -5.91
C SER A 157 7.67 -22.24 -6.22
#